data_AF-A0A1E5NZ12-F1
#
_entry.id   AF-A0A1E5NZ12-F1
#
_cell.length_a   1.000
_cell.length_b   1.000
_cell.length_c   1.000
_cell.angle_alpha   90.00
_cell.angle_beta   90.00
_cell.angle_gamma   90.00
#
_symmetry.space_group_name_H-M   'P 1'
#
loop_
_entity.id
_entity.type
_entity.pdbx_description
1 polymer ?
#
loop_
_entity_poly.entity_id
_entity_poly.type
_entity_poly.pdbx_seq_one_letter_code
_entity_poly.pdbx_strand_id
1 'polypeptide(L)'
;MIYAADESGFYDRQVLAGGTTLAAGDLNGDGRQDLASGLPDPFPVTGGITDPSGKSGYVMVHYGSAAAPGGLNATRHTYHQNTAGIPGSNENEDRFGAAMSIADVTGDGYAELAVGVPYESLGGALRGGDVLVLRGGARGVSTTGSVRLSQNTSGIPGTAENNDVFGYKVRLADFNRNGKADLAVSAPYENPYNNEGSGAIWQLHGTSNGLTTSGADVFDPADYGIARGSGLGDALND
;
A
#
# COMPACT_ATOMS: atom_id res chain seq x y z
N MET A 1 16.14 -2.39 4.48
CA MET A 1 17.56 -2.14 4.86
C MET A 1 18.28 -3.48 4.79
N ILE A 2 19.27 -3.65 3.91
CA ILE A 2 20.16 -4.82 3.98
C ILE A 2 21.40 -4.39 4.75
N TYR A 3 21.56 -4.94 5.95
CA TYR A 3 22.81 -4.82 6.69
C TYR A 3 23.79 -5.87 6.16
N ALA A 4 25.00 -5.45 5.82
CA ALA A 4 26.12 -6.35 5.62
C ALA A 4 27.09 -6.20 6.78
N ALA A 5 27.80 -7.28 7.10
CA ALA A 5 28.86 -7.27 8.09
C ALA A 5 30.18 -7.67 7.43
N ASP A 6 31.26 -7.03 7.86
CA ASP A 6 32.62 -7.55 7.74
C ASP A 6 33.35 -7.45 9.10
N GLU A 7 34.65 -7.75 9.10
CA GLU A 7 35.49 -7.74 10.31
C GLU A 7 35.54 -6.38 11.04
N SER A 8 35.08 -5.29 10.39
CA SER A 8 35.02 -3.95 10.96
C SER A 8 33.64 -3.54 11.51
N GLY A 9 32.60 -4.36 11.32
CA GLY A 9 31.27 -4.14 11.88
C GLY A 9 30.13 -4.25 10.85
N PHE A 10 28.92 -3.88 11.29
CA PHE A 10 27.74 -3.77 10.41
C PHE A 10 27.73 -2.40 9.75
N TYR A 11 27.57 -2.36 8.43
CA TYR A 11 27.39 -1.13 7.67
C TYR A 11 26.21 -1.26 6.71
N ASP A 12 25.56 -0.12 6.44
CA ASP A 12 24.48 -0.03 5.48
C ASP A 12 25.04 -0.28 4.08
N ARG A 13 24.60 -1.38 3.45
CA ARG A 13 25.21 -1.83 2.20
C ARG A 13 24.48 -1.42 0.94
N GLN A 14 23.36 -0.69 1.03
CA GLN A 14 22.65 0.03 -0.05
C GLN A 14 21.14 0.01 0.23
N VAL A 15 20.50 1.18 0.09
CA VAL A 15 19.08 1.23 -0.26
C VAL A 15 18.97 0.68 -1.68
N LEU A 16 18.34 -0.49 -1.83
CA LEU A 16 18.24 -1.18 -3.11
C LEU A 16 17.47 -0.32 -4.11
N ALA A 17 18.08 -0.01 -5.25
CA ALA A 17 17.41 0.62 -6.39
C ALA A 17 16.22 -0.21 -6.91
N GLY A 18 16.05 -1.47 -6.46
CA GLY A 18 14.91 -2.34 -6.75
C GLY A 18 13.70 -2.20 -5.81
N GLY A 19 13.73 -1.27 -4.85
CA GLY A 19 12.65 -1.01 -3.90
C GLY A 19 12.81 -1.66 -2.52
N THR A 20 12.09 -1.10 -1.55
CA THR A 20 12.14 -1.50 -0.13
C THR A 20 10.88 -2.23 0.33
N THR A 21 9.85 -2.26 -0.51
CA THR A 21 8.60 -3.00 -0.33
C THR A 21 8.29 -3.80 -1.58
N LEU A 22 7.69 -4.98 -1.43
CA LEU A 22 7.38 -5.89 -2.54
C LEU A 22 5.98 -6.46 -2.36
N ALA A 23 5.29 -6.69 -3.48
CA ALA A 23 4.07 -7.49 -3.52
C ALA A 23 4.04 -8.31 -4.81
N ALA A 24 3.48 -9.51 -4.75
CA ALA A 24 3.31 -10.38 -5.91
C ALA A 24 1.85 -10.79 -6.07
N GLY A 25 1.40 -10.87 -7.32
CA GLY A 25 0.04 -11.26 -7.68
C GLY A 25 -0.17 -11.15 -9.19
N ASP A 26 -1.20 -11.81 -9.72
CA ASP A 26 -1.49 -11.82 -11.15
C ASP A 26 -2.36 -10.61 -11.54
N LEU A 27 -1.72 -9.48 -11.82
CA LEU A 27 -2.38 -8.21 -12.15
C LEU A 27 -2.94 -8.21 -13.57
N ASN A 28 -2.40 -9.07 -14.45
CA ASN A 28 -2.77 -9.13 -15.87
C ASN A 28 -3.59 -10.36 -16.28
N GLY A 29 -3.82 -11.30 -15.36
CA GLY A 29 -4.65 -12.48 -15.55
C GLY A 29 -4.04 -13.54 -16.47
N ASP A 30 -2.72 -13.54 -16.67
CA ASP A 30 -2.05 -14.50 -17.56
C ASP A 30 -1.65 -15.82 -16.88
N GLY A 31 -1.98 -15.97 -15.59
CA GLY A 31 -1.66 -17.11 -14.76
C GLY A 31 -0.24 -17.08 -14.17
N ARG A 32 0.51 -15.98 -14.32
CA ARG A 32 1.83 -15.78 -13.71
C ARG A 32 1.74 -14.68 -12.67
N GLN A 33 2.61 -14.79 -11.66
CA GLN A 33 2.74 -13.73 -10.69
C GLN A 33 3.51 -12.57 -11.30
N ASP A 34 2.95 -11.38 -11.19
CA ASP A 34 3.61 -10.12 -11.44
C ASP A 34 4.26 -9.61 -10.15
N LEU A 35 5.24 -8.71 -10.27
CA LEU A 35 5.97 -8.16 -9.13
C LEU A 35 5.83 -6.64 -9.10
N ALA A 36 5.28 -6.11 -8.00
CA ALA A 36 5.33 -4.70 -7.66
C ALA A 36 6.47 -4.43 -6.66
N SER A 37 7.25 -3.38 -6.91
CA SER A 37 8.31 -2.86 -6.04
C SER A 37 8.02 -1.41 -5.68
N GLY A 38 7.94 -1.11 -4.38
CA GLY A 38 7.74 0.26 -3.90
C GLY A 38 9.08 0.92 -3.55
N LEU A 39 9.20 2.18 -3.93
CA LEU A 39 10.34 3.05 -3.65
C LEU A 39 9.84 4.28 -2.87
N PRO A 40 9.38 4.09 -1.62
CA PRO A 40 8.80 5.14 -0.80
C PRO A 40 9.81 6.13 -0.19
N ASP A 41 11.10 5.79 -0.21
CA ASP A 41 12.15 6.60 0.41
C ASP A 41 12.32 7.92 -0.38
N PRO A 42 12.17 9.11 0.27
CA PRO A 42 12.38 10.41 -0.38
C PRO A 42 13.85 10.67 -0.77
N PHE A 43 14.79 9.87 -0.26
CA PHE A 43 16.22 9.98 -0.57
C PHE A 43 16.78 8.64 -1.04
N PRO A 44 16.22 8.06 -2.13
CA PRO A 44 16.64 6.73 -2.56
C PRO A 44 18.10 6.79 -3.01
N VAL A 45 18.90 5.79 -2.62
CA VAL A 45 20.19 5.56 -3.29
C VAL A 45 19.88 5.06 -4.68
N THR A 46 19.84 5.98 -5.64
CA THR A 46 19.20 5.75 -6.93
C THR A 46 19.87 4.68 -7.77
N GLY A 47 21.15 4.40 -7.59
CA GLY A 47 21.88 3.40 -8.40
C GLY A 47 21.74 3.62 -9.91
N GLY A 48 21.42 4.86 -10.35
CA GLY A 48 21.10 5.20 -11.74
C GLY A 48 19.60 5.37 -12.08
N ILE A 49 18.68 5.24 -11.13
CA ILE A 49 17.23 5.43 -11.34
C ILE A 49 16.82 6.85 -10.95
N THR A 50 16.37 7.64 -11.92
CA THR A 50 15.75 8.95 -11.63
C THR A 50 14.40 8.74 -10.93
N ASP A 51 14.20 9.40 -9.80
CA ASP A 51 12.92 9.44 -9.10
C ASP A 51 11.91 10.32 -9.87
N PRO A 52 10.84 9.73 -10.45
CA PRO A 52 9.83 10.48 -11.18
C PRO A 52 8.82 11.19 -10.26
N SER A 53 8.80 10.84 -8.97
CA SER A 53 7.82 11.36 -8.01
C SER A 53 8.24 12.69 -7.37
N GLY A 54 9.52 13.05 -7.43
CA GLY A 54 10.04 14.22 -6.75
C GLY A 54 10.00 14.06 -5.22
N LYS A 55 10.49 12.92 -4.72
CA LYS A 55 10.60 12.51 -3.30
C LYS A 55 9.29 12.15 -2.61
N SER A 56 8.26 11.85 -3.39
CA SER A 56 6.93 11.51 -2.86
C SER A 56 6.72 9.99 -2.78
N GLY A 57 7.60 9.21 -3.41
CA GLY A 57 7.52 7.76 -3.52
C GLY A 57 6.85 7.33 -4.83
N TYR A 58 7.18 6.12 -5.30
CA TYR A 58 6.61 5.54 -6.50
C TYR A 58 6.67 4.02 -6.47
N VAL A 59 5.86 3.39 -7.31
CA VAL A 59 5.80 1.93 -7.50
C VAL A 59 6.25 1.58 -8.90
N MET A 60 7.03 0.50 -9.02
CA MET A 60 7.35 -0.15 -10.29
C MET A 60 6.66 -1.50 -10.37
N VAL A 61 6.03 -1.82 -11.50
CA VAL A 61 5.44 -3.14 -11.78
C VAL A 61 6.18 -3.81 -12.92
N HIS A 62 6.57 -5.07 -12.72
CA HIS A 62 7.13 -5.97 -13.73
C HIS A 62 6.17 -7.15 -13.90
N TYR A 63 5.70 -7.36 -15.13
CA TYR A 63 4.78 -8.45 -15.40
C TYR A 63 5.51 -9.79 -15.57
N GLY A 64 4.89 -10.87 -15.10
CA GLY A 64 5.30 -12.23 -15.36
C GLY A 64 5.35 -12.53 -16.86
N SER A 65 6.28 -13.38 -17.28
CA SER A 65 6.40 -13.78 -18.68
C SER A 65 7.09 -15.12 -18.83
N ALA A 66 6.46 -16.04 -19.57
CA ALA A 66 7.10 -17.30 -19.98
C ALA A 66 8.32 -17.10 -20.89
N ALA A 67 8.39 -15.97 -21.61
CA ALA A 67 9.47 -15.70 -22.54
C ALA A 67 10.71 -15.11 -21.85
N ALA A 68 10.57 -14.59 -20.64
CA ALA A 68 11.66 -13.98 -19.90
C ALA A 68 12.45 -15.03 -19.08
N PRO A 69 13.78 -15.09 -19.20
CA PRO A 69 14.61 -15.87 -18.28
C PRO A 69 14.37 -15.42 -16.83
N GLY A 70 14.01 -16.34 -15.94
CA GLY A 70 13.65 -16.02 -14.55
C GLY A 70 12.19 -15.62 -14.33
N GLY A 71 11.38 -15.54 -15.39
CA GLY A 71 9.92 -15.45 -15.29
C GLY A 71 9.32 -14.05 -15.15
N LEU A 72 10.13 -12.99 -15.03
CA LEU A 72 9.68 -11.60 -14.97
C LEU A 72 10.20 -10.81 -16.18
N ASN A 73 9.31 -10.05 -16.82
CA ASN A 73 9.67 -9.14 -17.90
C ASN A 73 10.50 -7.97 -17.35
N ALA A 74 11.61 -7.63 -18.03
CA ALA A 74 12.46 -6.49 -17.66
C ALA A 74 11.79 -5.12 -17.91
N THR A 75 10.72 -5.05 -18.70
CA THR A 75 9.95 -3.82 -18.88
C THR A 75 9.18 -3.46 -17.61
N ARG A 76 9.57 -2.34 -17.00
CA ARG A 76 8.87 -1.77 -15.85
C ARG A 76 7.75 -0.80 -16.26
N HIS A 77 6.71 -0.76 -15.44
CA HIS A 77 5.65 0.25 -15.48
C HIS A 77 5.70 1.04 -14.19
N THR A 78 5.67 2.37 -14.24
CA THR A 78 5.88 3.21 -13.05
C THR A 78 4.64 4.03 -12.73
N TYR A 79 4.29 4.06 -11.44
CA TYR A 79 3.12 4.75 -10.91
C TYR A 79 3.50 5.58 -9.67
N HIS A 80 2.93 6.77 -9.57
CA HIS A 80 3.02 7.72 -8.46
C HIS A 80 1.77 8.61 -8.48
N GLN A 81 1.49 9.41 -7.45
CA GLN A 81 0.22 10.17 -7.34
C GLN A 81 -0.04 11.14 -8.51
N ASN A 82 1.01 11.74 -9.09
CA ASN A 82 0.89 12.57 -10.31
C ASN A 82 0.66 11.76 -11.62
N THR A 83 0.58 10.43 -11.57
CA THR A 83 0.31 9.62 -12.78
C THR A 83 -1.13 9.87 -13.23
N ALA A 84 -1.34 10.13 -14.52
CA ALA A 84 -2.68 10.42 -15.03
C ALA A 84 -3.69 9.31 -14.68
N GLY A 85 -4.84 9.72 -14.11
CA GLY A 85 -5.90 8.81 -13.65
C GLY A 85 -5.76 8.37 -12.20
N ILE A 86 -4.61 8.60 -11.55
CA ILE A 86 -4.47 8.43 -10.10
C ILE A 86 -4.93 9.72 -9.40
N PRO A 87 -5.88 9.65 -8.44
CA PRO A 87 -6.29 10.80 -7.65
C PRO A 87 -5.21 11.22 -6.64
N GLY A 88 -5.21 12.52 -6.32
CA GLY A 88 -4.21 13.14 -5.45
C GLY A 88 -3.10 13.82 -6.25
N SER A 89 -2.04 14.20 -5.56
CA SER A 89 -0.86 14.81 -6.13
C SER A 89 0.36 14.39 -5.33
N ASN A 90 1.52 14.38 -5.98
CA ASN A 90 2.77 14.17 -5.27
C ASN A 90 3.03 15.33 -4.29
N GLU A 91 3.16 15.02 -3.00
CA GLU A 91 3.72 15.90 -1.99
C GLU A 91 5.00 15.28 -1.40
N ASN A 92 5.95 16.15 -1.07
CA ASN A 92 7.26 15.71 -0.65
C ASN A 92 7.15 14.86 0.63
N GLU A 93 7.72 13.66 0.60
CA GLU A 93 7.72 12.69 1.70
C GLU A 93 6.39 11.96 1.98
N ASP A 94 5.42 11.93 1.06
CA ASP A 94 4.16 11.17 1.21
C ASP A 94 4.35 9.65 1.31
N ARG A 95 5.46 9.17 0.75
CA ARG A 95 5.89 7.77 0.73
C ARG A 95 4.91 6.83 0.01
N PHE A 96 4.41 7.25 -1.15
CA PHE A 96 3.64 6.37 -2.04
C PHE A 96 4.41 5.06 -2.30
N GLY A 97 3.77 3.92 -2.01
CA GLY A 97 4.42 2.61 -2.09
C GLY A 97 5.05 2.12 -0.77
N ALA A 98 4.78 2.78 0.35
CA ALA A 98 5.29 2.37 1.67
C ALA A 98 4.72 1.04 2.18
N ALA A 99 3.57 0.63 1.66
CA ALA A 99 3.00 -0.68 1.84
C ALA A 99 2.27 -1.08 0.55
N MET A 100 2.27 -2.37 0.22
CA MET A 100 1.58 -2.87 -0.97
C MET A 100 1.00 -4.26 -0.72
N SER A 101 -0.12 -4.56 -1.38
CA SER A 101 -0.67 -5.91 -1.44
C SER A 101 -1.36 -6.11 -2.78
N ILE A 102 -1.29 -7.32 -3.32
CA ILE A 102 -1.95 -7.68 -4.59
C ILE A 102 -2.88 -8.86 -4.36
N ALA A 103 -4.16 -8.71 -4.71
CA ALA A 103 -5.14 -9.80 -4.77
C ALA A 103 -6.38 -9.35 -5.54
N ASP A 104 -7.18 -10.31 -6.02
CA ASP A 104 -8.42 -10.04 -6.75
C ASP A 104 -9.56 -9.66 -5.79
N VAL A 105 -9.88 -8.38 -5.76
CA VAL A 105 -10.94 -7.77 -4.93
C VAL A 105 -12.31 -7.91 -5.58
N THR A 106 -12.37 -8.16 -6.89
CA THR A 106 -13.63 -8.24 -7.63
C THR A 106 -14.11 -9.65 -7.94
N GLY A 107 -13.20 -10.61 -7.93
CA GLY A 107 -13.43 -11.97 -8.42
C GLY A 107 -13.51 -12.04 -9.94
N ASP A 108 -12.93 -11.08 -10.67
CA ASP A 108 -12.95 -11.04 -12.14
C ASP A 108 -11.74 -11.75 -12.78
N GLY A 109 -10.80 -12.25 -11.97
CA GLY A 109 -9.60 -12.94 -12.41
C GLY A 109 -8.40 -12.02 -12.64
N TYR A 110 -8.52 -10.71 -12.41
CA TYR A 110 -7.40 -9.77 -12.44
C TYR A 110 -7.18 -9.19 -11.05
N ALA A 111 -5.98 -9.37 -10.49
CA ALA A 111 -5.71 -8.85 -9.16
C ALA A 111 -5.63 -7.31 -9.15
N GLU A 112 -6.13 -6.69 -8.08
CA GLU A 112 -5.91 -5.29 -7.76
C GLU A 112 -4.59 -5.10 -7.01
N LEU A 113 -3.99 -3.90 -7.14
CA LEU A 113 -2.84 -3.46 -6.37
C LEU A 113 -3.28 -2.38 -5.37
N ALA A 114 -3.27 -2.70 -4.07
CA ALA A 114 -3.39 -1.71 -3.01
C ALA A 114 -2.02 -1.11 -2.68
N VAL A 115 -1.97 0.21 -2.50
CA VAL A 115 -0.76 1.01 -2.25
C VAL A 115 -1.01 1.96 -1.09
N GLY A 116 -0.24 1.83 -0.02
CA GLY A 116 -0.26 2.75 1.10
C GLY A 116 0.54 4.03 0.83
N VAL A 117 -0.01 5.17 1.28
CA VAL A 117 0.58 6.51 1.23
C VAL A 117 0.47 7.14 2.62
N PRO A 118 1.21 6.60 3.61
CA PRO A 118 0.95 6.87 5.02
C PRO A 118 1.15 8.33 5.43
N TYR A 119 1.91 9.12 4.67
CA TYR A 119 2.26 10.49 5.07
C TYR A 119 1.58 11.57 4.23
N GLU A 120 0.63 11.18 3.37
CA GLU A 120 -0.24 12.11 2.67
C GLU A 120 -0.93 13.08 3.64
N SER A 121 -0.99 14.36 3.25
CA SER A 121 -1.76 15.37 3.98
C SER A 121 -3.19 15.49 3.45
N LEU A 122 -4.17 15.35 4.33
CA LEU A 122 -5.59 15.37 3.99
C LEU A 122 -6.25 16.66 4.48
N GLY A 123 -6.05 17.74 3.72
CA GLY A 123 -6.55 19.06 4.09
C GLY A 123 -5.89 19.57 5.37
N GLY A 124 -6.62 19.57 6.49
CA GLY A 124 -6.11 20.01 7.79
C GLY A 124 -5.31 18.94 8.57
N ALA A 125 -5.37 17.68 8.13
CA ALA A 125 -4.70 16.55 8.78
C ALA A 125 -3.36 16.26 8.09
N LEU A 126 -2.27 16.78 8.66
CA LEU A 126 -0.90 16.52 8.21
C LEU A 126 -0.55 15.06 8.49
N ARG A 127 -0.08 14.33 7.48
CA ARG A 127 0.24 12.89 7.59
C ARG A 127 -0.93 12.06 8.13
N GLY A 128 -2.15 12.41 7.73
CA GLY A 128 -3.33 11.60 7.99
C GLY A 128 -3.28 10.27 7.23
N GLY A 129 -2.66 10.28 6.05
CA GLY A 129 -2.39 9.09 5.25
C GLY A 129 -3.60 8.59 4.46
N ASP A 130 -3.32 7.86 3.39
CA ASP A 130 -4.36 7.20 2.59
C ASP A 130 -3.88 5.86 1.99
N VAL A 131 -4.83 5.17 1.33
CA VAL A 131 -4.58 4.02 0.47
C VAL A 131 -5.16 4.26 -0.91
N LEU A 132 -4.37 3.96 -1.93
CA LEU A 132 -4.81 3.90 -3.31
C LEU A 132 -4.97 2.44 -3.77
N VAL A 133 -6.05 2.11 -4.45
CA VAL A 133 -6.26 0.81 -5.09
C VAL A 133 -6.31 0.99 -6.60
N LEU A 134 -5.34 0.38 -7.28
CA LEU A 134 -5.22 0.35 -8.73
C LEU A 134 -5.81 -0.94 -9.28
N ARG A 135 -6.50 -0.85 -10.41
CA ARG A 135 -7.19 -1.99 -11.04
C ARG A 135 -6.20 -2.85 -11.82
N GLY A 136 -6.33 -4.17 -11.70
CA GLY A 136 -5.77 -5.10 -12.67
C GLY A 136 -6.58 -5.10 -13.97
N GLY A 137 -6.09 -5.83 -14.96
CA GLY A 137 -6.82 -6.06 -16.21
C GLY A 137 -5.94 -6.72 -17.26
N ALA A 138 -6.53 -7.16 -18.38
CA ALA A 138 -5.82 -7.91 -19.42
C ALA A 138 -4.59 -7.21 -20.06
N ARG A 139 -4.40 -5.92 -19.79
CA ARG A 139 -3.22 -5.14 -20.21
C ARG A 139 -2.30 -4.75 -19.04
N GLY A 140 -2.50 -5.39 -17.89
CA GLY A 140 -1.90 -5.04 -16.62
C GLY A 140 -2.66 -3.92 -15.89
N VAL A 141 -1.95 -3.27 -14.97
CA VAL A 141 -2.46 -2.23 -14.08
C VAL A 141 -3.03 -1.04 -14.86
N SER A 142 -4.29 -0.71 -14.56
CA SER A 142 -5.01 0.47 -15.02
C SER A 142 -5.11 1.52 -13.92
N THR A 143 -4.83 2.77 -14.27
CA THR A 143 -5.08 3.93 -13.40
C THR A 143 -6.51 4.45 -13.50
N THR A 144 -7.22 4.12 -14.58
CA THR A 144 -8.64 4.47 -14.74
C THR A 144 -9.48 3.65 -13.78
N GLY A 145 -10.35 4.32 -13.02
CA GLY A 145 -11.17 3.68 -11.99
C GLY A 145 -10.39 3.31 -10.72
N SER A 146 -9.21 3.91 -10.51
CA SER A 146 -8.51 3.82 -9.24
C SER A 146 -9.32 4.46 -8.11
N VAL A 147 -9.20 3.90 -6.91
CA VAL A 147 -9.95 4.33 -5.73
C VAL A 147 -8.96 4.81 -4.67
N ARG A 148 -9.21 5.98 -4.09
CA ARG A 148 -8.44 6.54 -2.97
C ARG A 148 -9.31 6.56 -1.72
N LEU A 149 -8.80 6.03 -0.63
CA LEU A 149 -9.51 5.83 0.62
C LEU A 149 -8.68 6.35 1.78
N SER A 150 -9.34 7.03 2.72
CA SER A 150 -8.78 7.44 4.01
C SER A 150 -9.87 7.43 5.06
N GLN A 151 -9.52 7.69 6.32
CA GLN A 151 -10.51 7.85 7.39
C GLN A 151 -11.55 8.95 7.11
N ASN A 152 -11.24 9.91 6.23
CA ASN A 152 -12.18 10.96 5.80
C ASN A 152 -13.15 10.50 4.68
N THR A 153 -13.00 9.28 4.16
CA THR A 153 -13.89 8.76 3.12
C THR A 153 -15.25 8.38 3.71
N SER A 154 -16.32 8.85 3.08
CA SER A 154 -17.69 8.56 3.52
C SER A 154 -17.95 7.04 3.66
N GLY A 155 -18.44 6.66 4.83
CA GLY A 155 -18.72 5.26 5.19
C GLY A 155 -17.54 4.54 5.88
N ILE A 156 -16.33 5.10 5.88
CA ILE A 156 -15.23 4.61 6.71
C ILE A 156 -15.35 5.25 8.10
N PRO A 157 -15.40 4.46 9.20
CA PRO A 157 -15.45 5.01 10.56
C PRO A 157 -14.21 5.84 10.90
N GLY A 158 -14.39 6.91 11.67
CA GLY A 158 -13.29 7.77 12.13
C GLY A 158 -13.17 9.08 11.33
N THR A 159 -12.09 9.80 11.56
CA THR A 159 -11.72 11.05 10.86
C THR A 159 -10.21 11.13 10.91
N ALA A 160 -9.58 11.54 9.82
CA ALA A 160 -8.12 11.66 9.80
C ALA A 160 -7.68 12.84 10.69
N GLU A 161 -6.71 12.57 11.54
CA GLU A 161 -6.04 13.50 12.44
C GLU A 161 -4.55 13.60 12.06
N ASN A 162 -3.84 14.50 12.73
CA ASN A 162 -2.43 14.70 12.45
C ASN A 162 -1.61 13.48 12.89
N ASN A 163 -0.89 12.88 11.94
CA ASN A 163 0.00 11.73 12.14
C ASN A 163 -0.69 10.41 12.48
N ASP A 164 -1.97 10.19 12.14
CA ASP A 164 -2.57 8.85 12.28
C ASP A 164 -1.93 7.81 11.34
N VAL A 165 -1.43 8.31 10.20
CA VAL A 165 -0.69 7.57 9.17
C VAL A 165 -1.45 6.39 8.58
N PHE A 166 -2.74 6.58 8.30
CA PHE A 166 -3.56 5.58 7.61
C PHE A 166 -2.91 5.10 6.31
N GLY A 167 -2.94 3.79 6.05
CA GLY A 167 -2.18 3.20 4.95
C GLY A 167 -0.76 2.79 5.31
N TYR A 168 -0.39 2.82 6.60
CA TYR A 168 0.93 2.40 7.08
C TYR A 168 1.27 0.94 6.74
N LYS A 169 0.26 0.07 6.82
CA LYS A 169 0.26 -1.28 6.26
C LYS A 169 -1.06 -1.52 5.55
N VAL A 170 -1.01 -2.33 4.48
CA VAL A 170 -2.19 -2.74 3.71
C VAL A 170 -2.11 -4.23 3.43
N ARG A 171 -3.26 -4.92 3.46
CA ARG A 171 -3.37 -6.34 3.11
C ARG A 171 -4.66 -6.60 2.36
N LEU A 172 -4.58 -7.24 1.20
CA LEU A 172 -5.72 -7.73 0.42
C LEU A 172 -5.87 -9.25 0.58
N ALA A 173 -6.88 -9.72 1.30
CA ALA A 173 -7.13 -11.15 1.50
C ALA A 173 -8.62 -11.45 1.66
N ASP A 174 -9.05 -12.65 1.27
CA ASP A 174 -10.44 -13.09 1.43
C ASP A 174 -10.73 -13.50 2.89
N PHE A 175 -10.87 -12.50 3.77
CA PHE A 175 -11.09 -12.71 5.21
C PHE A 175 -12.45 -13.34 5.50
N ASN A 176 -13.46 -13.06 4.67
CA ASN A 176 -14.84 -13.55 4.85
C ASN A 176 -15.17 -14.82 4.03
N ARG A 177 -14.22 -15.33 3.24
CA ARG A 177 -14.35 -16.53 2.38
C ARG A 177 -15.43 -16.43 1.31
N ASN A 178 -15.63 -15.25 0.74
CA ASN A 178 -16.62 -15.01 -0.32
C ASN A 178 -16.05 -15.13 -1.75
N GLY A 179 -14.76 -15.49 -1.88
CA GLY A 179 -14.02 -15.61 -3.13
C GLY A 179 -13.49 -14.28 -3.67
N LYS A 180 -13.49 -13.20 -2.88
CA LYS A 180 -12.95 -11.88 -3.23
C LYS A 180 -12.10 -11.37 -2.09
N ALA A 181 -11.00 -10.71 -2.42
CA ALA A 181 -10.15 -10.11 -1.42
C ALA A 181 -10.81 -8.88 -0.79
N ASP A 182 -10.78 -8.82 0.54
CA ASP A 182 -11.10 -7.67 1.36
C ASP A 182 -9.81 -6.87 1.62
N LEU A 183 -9.93 -5.56 1.87
CA LEU A 183 -8.83 -4.69 2.28
C LEU A 183 -8.78 -4.57 3.80
N ALA A 184 -7.64 -4.91 4.40
CA ALA A 184 -7.26 -4.47 5.74
C ALA A 184 -6.22 -3.34 5.64
N VAL A 185 -6.36 -2.29 6.44
CA VAL A 185 -5.47 -1.12 6.46
C VAL A 185 -5.26 -0.64 7.88
N SER A 186 -4.01 -0.30 8.24
CA SER A 186 -3.71 0.27 9.56
C SER A 186 -3.42 1.76 9.55
N ALA A 187 -3.67 2.35 10.71
CA ALA A 187 -3.18 3.65 11.16
C ALA A 187 -2.61 3.44 12.58
N PRO A 188 -1.31 3.09 12.75
CA PRO A 188 -0.73 2.70 14.04
C PRO A 188 -0.69 3.80 15.11
N TYR A 189 -0.84 5.06 14.71
CA TYR A 189 -0.82 6.21 15.63
C TYR A 189 -2.21 6.82 15.84
N GLU A 190 -3.23 6.20 15.27
CA GLU A 190 -4.64 6.57 15.41
C GLU A 190 -5.04 6.75 16.88
N ASN A 191 -5.75 7.85 17.18
CA ASN A 191 -6.11 8.23 18.54
C ASN A 191 -7.59 8.62 18.86
N PRO A 192 -8.62 8.08 18.18
CA PRO A 192 -9.97 8.63 18.06
C PRO A 192 -10.77 8.64 19.38
N TYR A 193 -10.22 8.07 20.46
CA TYR A 193 -10.88 7.92 21.74
C TYR A 193 -9.95 8.12 22.94
N ASN A 194 -9.14 9.18 23.00
CA ASN A 194 -8.23 9.46 24.14
C ASN A 194 -7.35 8.26 24.56
N ASN A 195 -7.02 7.39 23.59
CA ASN A 195 -6.40 6.09 23.80
C ASN A 195 -4.87 6.13 23.63
N GLU A 196 -4.24 7.32 23.70
CA GLU A 196 -2.77 7.48 23.68
C GLU A 196 -2.08 7.04 22.36
N GLY A 197 -2.71 7.18 21.19
CA GLY A 197 -2.08 6.79 19.91
C GLY A 197 -1.94 5.27 19.81
N SER A 198 -3.01 4.58 20.15
CA SER A 198 -3.05 3.13 20.31
C SER A 198 -2.98 2.34 19.00
N GLY A 199 -3.33 2.99 17.88
CA GLY A 199 -3.45 2.37 16.58
C GLY A 199 -4.79 1.70 16.36
N ALA A 200 -5.17 1.56 15.09
CA ALA A 200 -6.37 0.85 14.66
C ALA A 200 -6.18 0.18 13.29
N ILE A 201 -7.06 -0.78 13.00
CA ILE A 201 -7.13 -1.47 11.71
C ILE A 201 -8.55 -1.36 11.17
N TRP A 202 -8.69 -0.94 9.91
CA TRP A 202 -9.97 -0.96 9.21
C TRP A 202 -10.02 -2.14 8.26
N GLN A 203 -11.20 -2.73 8.12
CA GLN A 203 -11.49 -3.75 7.12
C GLN A 203 -12.62 -3.27 6.20
N LEU A 204 -12.40 -3.36 4.89
CA LEU A 204 -13.38 -3.04 3.84
C LEU A 204 -13.57 -4.25 2.94
N HIS A 205 -14.83 -4.58 2.63
CA HIS A 205 -15.11 -5.79 1.86
C HIS A 205 -14.89 -5.61 0.36
N GLY A 206 -14.37 -6.66 -0.28
CA GLY A 206 -14.35 -6.81 -1.73
C GLY A 206 -15.72 -7.18 -2.28
N THR A 207 -16.07 -6.59 -3.42
CA THR A 207 -17.30 -6.87 -4.17
C THR A 207 -16.99 -6.94 -5.66
N SER A 208 -17.91 -7.45 -6.48
CA SER A 208 -17.74 -7.45 -7.95
C SER A 208 -17.57 -6.06 -8.56
N ASN A 209 -17.87 -4.99 -7.81
CA ASN A 209 -17.67 -3.61 -8.24
C ASN A 209 -16.39 -2.98 -7.63
N GLY A 210 -15.63 -3.71 -6.83
CA GLY A 210 -14.49 -3.24 -6.03
C GLY A 210 -14.79 -3.17 -4.54
N LEU A 211 -13.96 -2.45 -3.80
CA LEU A 211 -14.14 -2.25 -2.36
C LEU A 211 -15.43 -1.48 -2.06
N THR A 212 -16.12 -1.86 -0.98
CA THR A 212 -17.26 -1.11 -0.42
C THR A 212 -16.91 -0.52 0.93
N THR A 213 -17.35 0.73 1.18
CA THR A 213 -17.30 1.35 2.51
C THR A 213 -18.54 1.03 3.35
N SER A 214 -19.61 0.51 2.73
CA SER A 214 -20.78 0.04 3.47
C SER A 214 -20.40 -1.20 4.26
N GLY A 215 -20.52 -1.12 5.59
CA GLY A 215 -20.10 -2.19 6.49
C GLY A 215 -18.59 -2.26 6.69
N ALA A 216 -17.87 -1.15 6.51
CA ALA A 216 -16.48 -1.07 6.92
C ALA A 216 -16.37 -1.18 8.44
N ASP A 217 -15.57 -2.14 8.90
CA ASP A 217 -15.28 -2.35 10.32
C ASP A 217 -14.00 -1.62 10.71
N VAL A 218 -13.91 -1.22 11.98
CA VAL A 218 -12.69 -0.72 12.61
C VAL A 218 -12.44 -1.54 13.87
N PHE A 219 -11.18 -1.93 14.06
CA PHE A 219 -10.73 -2.68 15.22
C PHE A 219 -9.69 -1.88 15.98
N ASP A 220 -9.89 -1.76 17.28
CA ASP A 220 -9.00 -1.07 18.20
C ASP A 220 -8.28 -2.07 19.14
N PRO A 221 -7.35 -1.64 20.02
CA PRO A 221 -6.68 -2.54 20.95
C PRO A 221 -7.60 -3.41 21.81
N ALA A 222 -8.78 -2.89 22.20
CA ALA A 222 -9.70 -3.61 23.07
C ALA A 222 -10.31 -4.82 22.35
N ASP A 223 -10.56 -4.72 21.03
CA ASP A 223 -11.03 -5.85 20.22
C ASP A 223 -10.01 -7.00 20.19
N TYR A 224 -8.72 -6.67 20.31
CA TYR A 224 -7.62 -7.64 20.38
C TYR A 224 -7.19 -7.98 21.81
N GLY A 225 -7.84 -7.40 22.83
CA GLY A 225 -7.48 -7.60 24.24
C GLY A 225 -6.07 -7.11 24.61
N ILE A 226 -5.51 -6.16 23.86
CA ILE A 226 -4.18 -5.58 24.10
C ILE A 226 -4.28 -4.18 24.73
N ALA A 227 -3.20 -3.74 25.37
CA ALA A 227 -3.18 -2.48 26.10
C ALA A 227 -3.26 -1.27 25.16
N ARG A 228 -3.73 -0.13 25.68
CA ARG A 228 -3.60 1.16 24.99
C ARG A 228 -2.12 1.53 24.80
N GLY A 229 -1.81 2.26 23.74
CA GLY A 229 -0.45 2.65 23.36
C GLY A 229 0.39 1.51 22.75
N SER A 230 -0.24 0.39 22.38
CA SER A 230 0.46 -0.78 21.82
C SER A 230 0.86 -0.63 20.34
N GLY A 231 0.41 0.42 19.65
CA GLY A 231 0.67 0.62 18.22
C GLY A 231 0.03 -0.46 17.35
N LEU A 232 -1.24 -0.78 17.58
CA LEU A 232 -1.98 -1.76 16.78
C LEU A 232 -1.88 -1.41 15.29
N GLY A 233 -1.41 -2.37 14.49
CA GLY A 233 -1.23 -2.18 13.05
C GLY A 233 0.14 -1.61 12.63
N ASP A 234 1.08 -1.40 13.55
CA ASP A 234 2.48 -1.07 13.22
C ASP A 234 3.16 -2.25 12.48
N ALA A 235 2.71 -3.47 12.79
CA ALA A 235 2.92 -4.65 11.98
C ALA A 235 1.57 -5.29 11.63
N LEU A 236 1.19 -5.22 10.36
CA LEU A 236 0.36 -6.23 9.70
C LEU A 236 1.32 -7.06 8.85
N ASN A 237 1.50 -8.33 9.20
CA ASN A 237 2.37 -9.22 8.45
C ASN A 237 1.61 -9.87 7.29
N ASP A 238 2.38 -10.25 6.26
CA ASP A 238 1.97 -10.85 4.98
C ASP A 238 1.24 -12.20 5.11
#